data_AF-A0A3B6NSD6-F1
#
_entry.id   AF-A0A3B6NSD6-F1
#
_cell.length_a   1.000
_cell.length_b   1.000
_cell.length_c   1.000
_cell.angle_alpha   90.00
_cell.angle_beta   90.00
_cell.angle_gamma   90.00
#
_symmetry.space_group_name_H-M   'P 1'
#
loop_
_entity.id
_entity.type
_entity.pdbx_description
1 polymer ?
#
loop_
_entity_poly.entity_id
_entity_poly.type
_entity_poly.pdbx_seq_one_letter_code
_entity_poly.pdbx_strand_id
1 'polypeptide(L)'
;MVISPAAAEEVHLVPAVYVFGDSTVDVGNLKYLPGNFTPPFPYGIDFPLANSSSPNGRFSNGYNLADCISRLLGFDMSPPAYLSLTPETSGQILKGFGGANYAAGGSGILDTTGNASLPLSKQVEFFAATKSKMMENSGDNGTQAIDALLSRSLFLISDGGNDMFDFFLKKRSYREVPAFYEDLLSNYTKFVKTLYGLGARRFGVINVAPIGCAPAGRAKYLFGVWDCEHISNKLARDFDSALGDAMAKLAASLPGMKYTPWGAPISWWNTTPRTRRPPGSRL
;
A
#
# COMPACT_ATOMS: atom_id res chain seq x y z
N MET A 1 7.62 -24.14 39.96
CA MET A 1 7.30 -24.52 38.57
C MET A 1 6.65 -23.29 37.94
N VAL A 2 7.44 -22.49 37.23
CA VAL A 2 6.94 -21.26 36.58
C VAL A 2 6.29 -21.71 35.28
N ILE A 3 4.97 -21.60 35.22
CA ILE A 3 4.23 -21.85 33.99
C ILE A 3 4.44 -20.61 33.11
N SER A 4 5.31 -20.73 32.11
CA SER A 4 5.37 -19.74 31.04
C SER A 4 3.99 -19.63 30.39
N PRO A 5 3.51 -18.41 30.07
CA PRO A 5 2.32 -18.30 29.25
C PRO A 5 2.66 -18.96 27.91
N ALA A 6 1.82 -19.92 27.48
CA ALA A 6 1.87 -20.40 26.11
C ALA A 6 1.79 -19.16 25.21
N ALA A 7 2.78 -18.98 24.33
CA ALA A 7 2.75 -17.94 23.32
C ALA A 7 1.40 -18.05 22.61
N ALA A 8 0.59 -16.99 22.67
CA ALA A 8 -0.65 -16.95 21.90
C ALA A 8 -0.26 -17.21 20.45
N GLU A 9 -0.83 -18.24 19.84
CA GLU A 9 -0.58 -18.57 18.44
C GLU A 9 -0.97 -17.34 17.61
N GLU A 10 0.01 -16.70 16.97
CA GLU A 10 -0.25 -15.58 16.08
C GLU A 10 -1.05 -16.09 14.87
N VAL A 11 -2.36 -15.90 14.91
CA VAL A 11 -3.23 -16.26 13.79
C VAL A 11 -3.18 -15.13 12.76
N HIS A 12 -2.23 -15.20 11.83
CA HIS A 12 -2.19 -14.30 10.67
C HIS A 12 -3.38 -14.58 9.75
N LEU A 13 -4.15 -13.55 9.40
CA LEU A 13 -5.34 -13.68 8.55
C LEU A 13 -5.00 -13.92 7.06
N VAL A 14 -3.77 -13.62 6.68
CA VAL A 14 -3.20 -13.85 5.34
C VAL A 14 -1.75 -14.33 5.48
N PRO A 15 -1.20 -15.06 4.49
CA PRO A 15 0.20 -15.53 4.58
C PRO A 15 1.24 -14.40 4.52
N ALA A 16 0.96 -13.36 3.74
CA ALA A 16 1.86 -12.24 3.54
C ALA A 16 1.09 -10.97 3.15
N VAL A 17 1.74 -9.82 3.36
CA VAL A 17 1.33 -8.53 2.83
C VAL A 17 2.43 -8.00 1.91
N TYR A 18 2.10 -7.65 0.67
CA TYR A 18 2.99 -6.99 -0.27
C TYR A 18 2.52 -5.56 -0.46
N VAL A 19 3.37 -4.59 -0.16
CA VAL A 19 2.98 -3.17 -0.07
C VAL A 19 3.64 -2.37 -1.18
N PHE A 20 2.85 -1.58 -1.89
CA PHE A 20 3.25 -0.71 -2.99
C PHE A 20 2.68 0.68 -2.74
N GLY A 21 3.40 1.73 -3.11
CA GLY A 21 2.91 3.08 -3.01
C GLY A 21 3.96 4.11 -2.64
N ASP A 22 3.48 5.17 -2.00
CA ASP A 22 4.26 6.35 -1.67
C ASP A 22 4.62 6.44 -0.17
N SER A 23 4.90 7.66 0.29
CA SER A 23 5.28 7.99 1.67
C SER A 23 4.24 7.55 2.71
N THR A 24 2.97 7.40 2.33
CA THR A 24 1.89 6.98 3.23
C THR A 24 2.06 5.54 3.75
N VAL A 25 2.82 4.74 3.01
CA VAL A 25 3.06 3.32 3.30
C VAL A 25 4.54 2.94 3.26
N ASP A 26 5.46 3.86 2.92
CA ASP A 26 6.92 3.63 2.94
C ASP A 26 7.47 3.41 4.37
N VAL A 27 8.39 2.46 4.48
CA VAL A 27 9.04 2.02 5.71
C VAL A 27 10.57 2.09 5.65
N GLY A 28 11.12 2.77 4.64
CA GLY A 28 12.53 3.15 4.55
C GLY A 28 13.27 2.71 3.29
N ASN A 29 12.59 2.47 2.16
CA ASN A 29 13.30 2.09 0.92
C ASN A 29 14.24 3.19 0.42
N LEU A 30 13.88 4.47 0.62
CA LEU A 30 14.69 5.62 0.17
C LEU A 30 16.11 5.67 0.77
N LYS A 31 16.34 5.02 1.92
CA LYS A 31 17.65 4.94 2.57
C LYS A 31 18.70 4.22 1.71
N TYR A 32 18.24 3.35 0.81
CA TYR A 32 19.09 2.47 0.00
C TYR A 32 19.24 2.94 -1.45
N LEU A 33 18.68 4.11 -1.78
CA LEU A 33 18.81 4.76 -3.08
C LEU A 33 19.95 5.80 -3.06
N PRO A 34 20.45 6.23 -4.24
CA PRO A 34 21.36 7.37 -4.31
C PRO A 34 20.79 8.58 -3.56
N GLY A 35 21.54 9.10 -2.59
CA GLY A 35 21.11 10.17 -1.69
C GLY A 35 20.81 9.72 -0.26
N ASN A 36 20.67 8.42 -0.01
CA ASN A 36 20.53 7.81 1.32
C ASN A 36 19.49 8.51 2.22
N PHE A 37 18.34 8.85 1.64
CA PHE A 37 17.37 9.69 2.31
C PHE A 37 16.60 8.91 3.39
N THR A 38 16.55 9.47 4.59
CA THR A 38 15.64 9.02 5.66
C THR A 38 14.91 10.25 6.18
N PRO A 39 13.56 10.22 6.28
CA PRO A 39 12.79 11.38 6.76
C PRO A 39 13.32 11.85 8.13
N PRO A 40 13.79 13.10 8.28
CA PRO A 40 14.43 13.56 9.51
C PRO A 40 13.42 13.77 10.66
N PHE A 41 13.89 14.14 11.84
CA PHE A 41 13.02 14.57 12.95
C PHE A 41 11.92 15.55 12.45
N PRO A 42 10.64 15.41 12.86
CA PRO A 42 10.12 14.57 13.97
C PRO A 42 9.71 13.15 13.59
N TYR A 43 10.02 12.67 12.38
CA TYR A 43 9.62 11.32 11.95
C TYR A 43 10.27 10.23 12.82
N GLY A 44 9.47 9.26 13.26
CA GLY A 44 9.88 8.14 14.10
C GLY A 44 9.94 8.38 15.61
N ILE A 45 9.71 9.60 16.10
CA ILE A 45 9.83 9.96 17.54
C ILE A 45 8.97 9.10 18.49
N ASP A 46 7.81 8.63 18.05
CA ASP A 46 6.85 7.82 18.82
C ASP A 46 6.89 6.33 18.44
N PHE A 47 7.88 5.89 17.66
CA PHE A 47 7.94 4.50 17.22
C PHE A 47 8.30 3.57 18.38
N PRO A 48 7.63 2.42 18.59
CA PRO A 48 7.76 1.65 19.83
C PRO A 48 9.00 0.72 19.90
N LEU A 49 10.17 1.18 19.46
CA LEU A 49 11.44 0.46 19.66
C LEU A 49 12.27 1.11 20.76
N ALA A 50 12.94 0.30 21.58
CA ALA A 50 13.56 0.70 22.86
C ALA A 50 14.65 1.80 22.80
N ASN A 51 15.00 2.31 21.61
CA ASN A 51 15.95 3.41 21.37
C ASN A 51 15.53 4.30 20.17
N SER A 52 14.23 4.43 19.89
CA SER A 52 13.68 4.89 18.60
C SER A 52 13.59 6.40 18.37
N SER A 53 14.27 7.26 19.13
CA SER A 53 14.34 8.70 18.80
C SER A 53 15.03 8.99 17.45
N SER A 54 15.40 7.95 16.70
CA SER A 54 16.04 8.02 15.40
C SER A 54 15.05 7.75 14.26
N PRO A 55 15.16 8.48 13.14
CA PRO A 55 14.39 8.22 11.93
C PRO A 55 14.36 6.75 11.51
N ASN A 56 13.15 6.21 11.31
CA ASN A 56 12.92 4.79 11.01
C ASN A 56 12.48 4.54 9.55
N GLY A 57 12.62 5.54 8.69
CA GLY A 57 12.25 5.47 7.27
C GLY A 57 10.78 5.78 6.96
N ARG A 58 9.89 5.85 7.96
CA ARG A 58 8.48 6.18 7.77
C ARG A 58 8.26 7.69 7.75
N PHE A 59 7.34 8.15 6.91
CA PHE A 59 6.85 9.54 6.91
C PHE A 59 5.73 9.73 7.96
N SER A 60 5.96 9.22 9.17
CA SER A 60 5.07 9.34 10.33
C SER A 60 5.90 9.48 11.61
N ASN A 61 5.33 10.05 12.68
CA ASN A 61 5.95 10.05 14.00
C ASN A 61 6.10 8.63 14.57
N GLY A 62 5.30 7.67 14.11
CA GLY A 62 5.37 6.28 14.52
C GLY A 62 5.00 5.33 13.39
N TYR A 63 4.03 4.45 13.65
CA TYR A 63 3.47 3.56 12.64
C TYR A 63 2.81 4.33 11.49
N ASN A 64 2.93 3.81 10.28
CA ASN A 64 2.24 4.31 9.10
C ASN A 64 1.03 3.41 8.75
N LEU A 65 0.37 3.66 7.61
CA LEU A 65 -0.80 2.90 7.20
C LEU A 65 -0.49 1.41 6.96
N ALA A 66 0.67 1.08 6.39
CA ALA A 66 1.09 -0.30 6.16
C ALA A 66 1.24 -1.09 7.48
N ASP A 67 1.77 -0.44 8.52
CA ASP A 67 1.87 -1.05 9.84
C ASP A 67 0.50 -1.31 10.45
N CYS A 68 -0.37 -0.30 10.43
CA CYS A 68 -1.71 -0.39 10.99
C CYS A 68 -2.50 -1.54 10.34
N ILE A 69 -2.44 -1.65 9.01
CA ILE A 69 -3.12 -2.72 8.26
C ILE A 69 -2.54 -4.09 8.60
N SER A 70 -1.21 -4.20 8.62
CA SER A 70 -0.55 -5.48 8.92
C SER A 70 -0.86 -5.96 10.34
N ARG A 71 -0.95 -5.03 11.29
CA ARG A 71 -1.36 -5.32 12.68
C ARG A 71 -2.80 -5.81 12.79
N LEU A 72 -3.72 -5.22 12.04
CA LEU A 72 -5.10 -5.70 11.97
C LEU A 72 -5.20 -7.11 11.34
N LEU A 73 -4.20 -7.52 10.56
CA LEU A 73 -4.11 -8.84 9.95
C LEU A 73 -3.37 -9.86 10.84
N GLY A 74 -2.95 -9.48 12.04
CA GLY A 74 -2.31 -10.35 13.02
C GLY A 74 -0.78 -10.34 13.01
N PHE A 75 -0.14 -9.51 12.18
CA PHE A 75 1.33 -9.33 12.22
C PHE A 75 1.73 -8.31 13.31
N ASP A 76 2.95 -8.39 13.81
CA ASP A 76 3.47 -7.37 14.76
C ASP A 76 3.58 -5.97 14.14
N MET A 77 3.93 -5.90 12.86
CA MET A 77 4.15 -4.66 12.12
C MET A 77 4.12 -4.90 10.60
N SER A 78 4.33 -3.84 9.81
CA SER A 78 4.44 -3.99 8.36
C SER A 78 5.58 -4.92 7.95
N PRO A 79 5.54 -5.47 6.74
CA PRO A 79 6.71 -6.08 6.13
C PRO A 79 7.91 -5.10 6.07
N PRO A 80 9.15 -5.61 6.05
CA PRO A 80 10.35 -4.79 5.95
C PRO A 80 10.45 -4.09 4.59
N ALA A 81 11.25 -3.02 4.53
CA ALA A 81 11.63 -2.37 3.28
C ALA A 81 12.37 -3.38 2.39
N TYR A 82 11.92 -3.56 1.15
CA TYR A 82 12.51 -4.51 0.19
C TYR A 82 14.02 -4.28 0.00
N LEU A 83 14.45 -3.01 -0.08
CA LEU A 83 15.87 -2.69 -0.28
C LEU A 83 16.73 -2.86 0.98
N SER A 84 16.12 -3.09 2.16
CA SER A 84 16.86 -3.43 3.39
C SER A 84 17.18 -4.92 3.51
N LEU A 85 16.63 -5.77 2.64
CA LEU A 85 16.72 -7.21 2.77
C LEU A 85 18.14 -7.72 2.50
N THR A 86 18.55 -8.67 3.33
CA THR A 86 19.80 -9.42 3.22
C THR A 86 19.48 -10.92 3.05
N PRO A 87 20.45 -11.77 2.69
CA PRO A 87 20.25 -13.22 2.65
C PRO A 87 19.71 -13.78 3.97
N GLU A 88 20.12 -13.23 5.12
CA GLU A 88 19.73 -13.68 6.45
C GLU A 88 18.29 -13.29 6.81
N THR A 89 17.82 -12.14 6.31
CA THR A 89 16.50 -11.58 6.65
C THR A 89 15.41 -11.92 5.63
N SER A 90 15.77 -12.44 4.45
CA SER A 90 14.84 -12.74 3.37
C SER A 90 14.23 -14.16 3.41
N GLY A 91 14.70 -15.05 4.29
CA GLY A 91 14.33 -16.47 4.27
C GLY A 91 12.82 -16.76 4.35
N GLN A 92 12.05 -16.02 5.16
CA GLN A 92 10.58 -16.18 5.23
C GLN A 92 9.88 -15.63 3.99
N ILE A 93 10.38 -14.50 3.47
CA ILE A 93 9.88 -13.88 2.25
C ILE A 93 10.06 -14.82 1.07
N LEU A 94 11.23 -15.45 0.94
CA LEU A 94 11.51 -16.44 -0.12
C LEU A 94 10.66 -17.72 -0.01
N LYS A 95 10.05 -17.97 1.14
CA LYS A 95 9.05 -19.02 1.35
C LYS A 95 7.61 -18.54 1.15
N GLY A 96 7.41 -17.26 0.81
CA GLY A 96 6.08 -16.67 0.57
C GLY A 96 5.37 -16.15 1.83
N PHE A 97 6.06 -16.00 2.95
CA PHE A 97 5.47 -15.57 4.24
C PHE A 97 5.92 -14.15 4.64
N GLY A 98 5.04 -13.44 5.33
CA GLY A 98 5.27 -12.07 5.83
C GLY A 98 5.19 -10.99 4.74
N GLY A 99 5.91 -11.19 3.64
CA GLY A 99 5.93 -10.31 2.47
C GLY A 99 6.99 -9.21 2.53
N ALA A 100 6.85 -8.19 1.69
CA ALA A 100 7.81 -7.09 1.59
C ALA A 100 7.12 -5.77 1.25
N ASN A 101 7.75 -4.67 1.65
CA ASN A 101 7.29 -3.32 1.35
C ASN A 101 8.19 -2.70 0.26
N TYR A 102 7.59 -2.42 -0.89
CA TYR A 102 8.24 -1.84 -2.06
C TYR A 102 8.01 -0.33 -2.18
N ALA A 103 7.17 0.24 -1.31
CA ALA A 103 6.79 1.64 -1.37
C ALA A 103 7.97 2.59 -1.13
N ALA A 104 7.90 3.78 -1.71
CA ALA A 104 8.93 4.80 -1.59
C ALA A 104 8.32 6.20 -1.53
N GLY A 105 8.75 7.02 -0.57
CA GLY A 105 8.29 8.40 -0.46
C GLY A 105 8.45 9.18 -1.77
N GLY A 106 7.39 9.85 -2.20
CA GLY A 106 7.36 10.59 -3.48
C GLY A 106 7.02 9.73 -4.70
N SER A 107 6.78 8.42 -4.57
CA SER A 107 6.31 7.57 -5.66
C SER A 107 5.05 8.15 -6.32
N GLY A 108 4.94 7.93 -7.62
CA GLY A 108 3.72 8.14 -8.38
C GLY A 108 3.39 6.94 -9.25
N ILE A 109 2.17 6.94 -9.76
CA ILE A 109 1.69 6.02 -10.79
C ILE A 109 2.41 6.30 -12.13
N LEU A 110 2.73 7.57 -12.41
CA LEU A 110 3.53 7.96 -13.57
C LEU A 110 5.02 7.94 -13.22
N ASP A 111 5.84 7.40 -14.12
CA ASP A 111 7.30 7.38 -13.96
C ASP A 111 7.94 8.78 -13.98
N THR A 112 7.17 9.81 -14.36
CA THR A 112 7.62 11.21 -14.35
C THR A 112 7.34 11.94 -13.03
N THR A 113 6.67 11.27 -12.10
CA THR A 113 6.33 11.78 -10.77
C THR A 113 7.42 11.41 -9.77
N GLY A 114 7.77 12.37 -8.90
CA GLY A 114 8.71 12.12 -7.81
C GLY A 114 10.17 12.06 -8.28
N ASN A 115 10.92 13.15 -8.07
CA ASN A 115 12.35 13.12 -8.36
C ASN A 115 13.08 12.24 -7.33
N ALA A 116 13.98 11.37 -7.80
CA ALA A 116 14.78 10.46 -6.96
C ALA A 116 13.96 9.49 -6.05
N SER A 117 12.76 9.09 -6.49
CA SER A 117 11.94 8.06 -5.85
C SER A 117 11.84 6.79 -6.70
N LEU A 118 11.10 5.78 -6.20
CA LEU A 118 10.76 4.57 -6.95
C LEU A 118 9.31 4.68 -7.44
N PRO A 119 9.06 4.96 -8.74
CA PRO A 119 7.71 4.97 -9.27
C PRO A 119 7.07 3.58 -9.16
N LEU A 120 5.74 3.52 -9.17
CA LEU A 120 4.98 2.29 -9.00
C LEU A 120 5.41 1.17 -9.98
N SER A 121 5.83 1.55 -11.20
CA SER A 121 6.40 0.62 -12.18
C SER A 121 7.59 -0.17 -11.63
N LYS A 122 8.56 0.50 -10.99
CA LYS A 122 9.74 -0.12 -10.38
C LYS A 122 9.39 -0.99 -9.18
N GLN A 123 8.38 -0.60 -8.41
CA GLN A 123 7.91 -1.39 -7.28
C GLN A 123 7.30 -2.72 -7.75
N VAL A 124 6.56 -2.71 -8.86
CA VAL A 124 6.03 -3.94 -9.50
C VAL A 124 7.17 -4.81 -10.05
N GLU A 125 8.21 -4.22 -10.64
CA GLU A 125 9.41 -4.96 -11.06
C GLU A 125 10.10 -5.65 -9.86
N PHE A 126 10.20 -4.97 -8.71
CA PHE A 126 10.77 -5.56 -7.50
C PHE A 126 9.94 -6.73 -6.96
N PHE A 127 8.60 -6.65 -7.03
CA PHE A 127 7.77 -7.79 -6.71
C PHE A 127 7.95 -8.94 -7.71
N ALA A 128 8.05 -8.67 -9.01
CA ALA A 128 8.36 -9.70 -10.01
C ALA A 128 9.67 -10.42 -9.70
N ALA A 129 10.73 -9.66 -9.36
CA ALA A 129 12.01 -10.23 -8.94
C ALA A 129 11.89 -11.03 -7.62
N THR A 130 11.06 -10.58 -6.70
CA THR A 130 10.77 -11.31 -5.45
C THR A 130 10.12 -12.66 -5.76
N LYS A 131 9.10 -12.69 -6.63
CA LYS A 131 8.47 -13.94 -7.07
C LYS A 131 9.49 -14.86 -7.73
N SER A 132 10.32 -14.37 -8.64
CA SER A 132 11.36 -15.20 -9.30
C SER A 132 12.28 -15.87 -8.27
N LYS A 133 12.73 -15.13 -7.25
CA LYS A 133 13.55 -15.69 -6.17
C LYS A 133 12.81 -16.71 -5.30
N MET A 134 11.50 -16.50 -5.05
CA MET A 134 10.67 -17.51 -4.36
C MET A 134 10.63 -18.82 -5.15
N MET A 135 10.46 -18.71 -6.48
CA MET A 135 10.41 -19.87 -7.38
C MET A 135 11.73 -20.64 -7.36
N GLU A 136 12.86 -19.94 -7.51
CA GLU A 136 14.22 -20.51 -7.42
C GLU A 136 14.45 -21.24 -6.09
N ASN A 137 14.01 -20.63 -4.97
CA ASN A 137 14.16 -21.20 -3.63
C ASN A 137 13.23 -22.41 -3.38
N SER A 138 12.13 -22.51 -4.12
CA SER A 138 11.10 -23.54 -3.92
C SER A 138 11.32 -24.83 -4.71
N GLY A 139 12.25 -24.82 -5.68
CA GLY A 139 12.54 -25.96 -6.57
C GLY A 139 11.38 -26.32 -7.52
N ASP A 140 11.55 -27.40 -8.29
CA ASP A 140 10.65 -27.75 -9.42
C ASP A 140 9.17 -27.95 -9.03
N ASN A 141 8.90 -28.35 -7.78
CA ASN A 141 7.55 -28.61 -7.29
C ASN A 141 6.91 -27.41 -6.54
N GLY A 142 7.64 -26.30 -6.39
CA GLY A 142 7.23 -25.19 -5.54
C GLY A 142 6.26 -24.20 -6.17
N THR A 143 6.14 -24.19 -7.51
CA THR A 143 5.30 -23.23 -8.26
C THR A 143 3.87 -23.13 -7.73
N GLN A 144 3.18 -24.27 -7.61
CA GLN A 144 1.78 -24.30 -7.17
C GLN A 144 1.62 -23.83 -5.73
N ALA A 145 2.59 -24.14 -4.86
CA ALA A 145 2.57 -23.71 -3.46
C ALA A 145 2.78 -22.19 -3.35
N ILE A 146 3.72 -21.62 -4.11
CA ILE A 146 3.95 -20.17 -4.15
C ILE A 146 2.72 -19.45 -4.72
N ASP A 147 2.15 -19.91 -5.82
CA ASP A 147 0.93 -19.31 -6.37
C ASP A 147 -0.27 -19.40 -5.41
N ALA A 148 -0.39 -20.51 -4.66
CA ALA A 148 -1.41 -20.67 -3.63
C ALA A 148 -1.19 -19.77 -2.40
N LEU A 149 0.06 -19.42 -2.07
CA LEU A 149 0.38 -18.43 -1.05
C LEU A 149 0.03 -17.03 -1.55
N LEU A 150 0.55 -16.62 -2.71
CA LEU A 150 0.33 -15.30 -3.31
C LEU A 150 -1.15 -15.00 -3.54
N SER A 151 -1.94 -15.99 -3.99
CA SER A 151 -3.39 -15.81 -4.19
C SER A 151 -4.18 -15.60 -2.89
N ARG A 152 -3.62 -15.95 -1.73
CA ARG A 152 -4.22 -15.72 -0.40
C ARG A 152 -3.63 -14.50 0.31
N SER A 153 -2.47 -14.02 -0.11
CA SER A 153 -1.78 -12.83 0.40
C SER A 153 -2.49 -11.53 -0.02
N LEU A 154 -2.24 -10.46 0.75
CA LEU A 154 -2.77 -9.12 0.46
C LEU A 154 -1.75 -8.31 -0.35
N PHE A 155 -2.22 -7.67 -1.42
CA PHE A 155 -1.48 -6.70 -2.21
C PHE A 155 -2.04 -5.30 -1.94
N LEU A 156 -1.35 -4.54 -1.10
CA LEU A 156 -1.78 -3.21 -0.68
C LEU A 156 -1.13 -2.15 -1.59
N ILE A 157 -1.92 -1.29 -2.21
CA ILE A 157 -1.45 -0.25 -3.12
C ILE A 157 -1.97 1.12 -2.65
N SER A 158 -1.07 2.06 -2.38
CA SER A 158 -1.39 3.43 -1.96
C SER A 158 -0.54 4.42 -2.74
N ASP A 159 -1.00 4.81 -3.93
CA ASP A 159 -0.25 5.68 -4.84
C ASP A 159 -1.20 6.59 -5.64
N GLY A 160 -0.67 7.65 -6.23
CA GLY A 160 -1.41 8.66 -6.99
C GLY A 160 -1.39 10.04 -6.34
N GLY A 161 -1.16 10.13 -5.03
CA GLY A 161 -1.13 11.39 -4.31
C GLY A 161 -0.07 12.36 -4.84
N ASN A 162 1.14 11.86 -5.10
CA ASN A 162 2.22 12.68 -5.66
C ASN A 162 1.96 13.08 -7.11
N ASP A 163 1.28 12.26 -7.93
CA ASP A 163 0.91 12.65 -9.30
C ASP A 163 -0.02 13.87 -9.28
N MET A 164 -1.00 13.87 -8.36
CA MET A 164 -1.93 14.97 -8.16
C MET A 164 -1.22 16.22 -7.62
N PHE A 165 -0.31 16.06 -6.64
CA PHE A 165 0.51 17.16 -6.15
C PHE A 165 1.37 17.75 -7.27
N ASP A 166 2.03 16.92 -8.07
CA ASP A 166 2.86 17.36 -9.19
C ASP A 166 2.03 18.12 -10.23
N PHE A 167 0.86 17.60 -10.62
CA PHE A 167 -0.06 18.27 -11.53
C PHE A 167 -0.41 19.68 -11.02
N PHE A 168 -0.74 19.78 -9.74
CA PHE A 168 -1.15 21.02 -9.10
C PHE A 168 0.01 22.00 -8.86
N LEU A 169 1.17 21.52 -8.41
CA LEU A 169 2.35 22.34 -8.13
C LEU A 169 2.97 22.89 -9.42
N LYS A 170 2.92 22.12 -10.51
CA LYS A 170 3.32 22.54 -11.86
C LYS A 170 2.30 23.47 -12.55
N LYS A 171 1.17 23.78 -11.88
CA LYS A 171 0.09 24.66 -12.39
C LYS A 171 -0.43 24.21 -13.77
N ARG A 172 -0.57 22.89 -13.98
CA ARG A 172 -1.09 22.35 -15.24
C ARG A 172 -2.52 22.82 -15.48
N SER A 173 -2.90 22.92 -16.75
CA SER A 173 -4.23 23.37 -17.15
C SER A 173 -5.27 22.31 -16.83
N TYR A 174 -6.43 22.73 -16.33
CA TYR A 174 -7.56 21.81 -16.09
C TYR A 174 -8.03 21.11 -17.39
N ARG A 175 -7.72 21.67 -18.56
CA ARG A 175 -7.99 21.02 -19.86
C ARG A 175 -7.19 19.72 -20.06
N GLU A 176 -6.10 19.53 -19.33
CA GLU A 176 -5.24 18.34 -19.39
C GLU A 176 -5.74 17.21 -18.49
N VAL A 177 -6.71 17.46 -17.59
CA VAL A 177 -7.21 16.47 -16.63
C VAL A 177 -7.73 15.19 -17.30
N PRO A 178 -8.48 15.22 -18.41
CA PRO A 178 -8.95 13.99 -19.06
C PRO A 178 -7.79 13.07 -19.49
N ALA A 179 -6.78 13.61 -20.19
CA ALA A 179 -5.61 12.84 -20.64
C ALA A 179 -4.77 12.37 -19.44
N PHE A 180 -4.61 13.22 -18.43
CA PHE A 180 -3.91 12.86 -17.21
C PHE A 180 -4.57 11.69 -16.47
N TYR A 181 -5.91 11.67 -16.37
CA TYR A 181 -6.62 10.53 -15.79
C TYR A 181 -6.51 9.27 -16.65
N GLU A 182 -6.57 9.41 -17.97
CA GLU A 182 -6.36 8.28 -18.88
C GLU A 182 -4.99 7.63 -18.67
N ASP A 183 -3.93 8.42 -18.58
CA ASP A 183 -2.57 7.94 -18.31
C ASP A 183 -2.48 7.23 -16.96
N LEU A 184 -3.01 7.84 -15.89
CA LEU A 184 -2.99 7.26 -14.54
C LEU A 184 -3.76 5.95 -14.48
N LEU A 185 -4.98 5.91 -15.01
CA LEU A 185 -5.83 4.71 -14.98
C LEU A 185 -5.24 3.60 -15.86
N SER A 186 -4.69 3.95 -17.02
CA SER A 186 -4.00 3.01 -17.92
C SER A 186 -2.82 2.35 -17.21
N ASN A 187 -1.94 3.16 -16.60
CA ASN A 187 -0.79 2.64 -15.86
C ASN A 187 -1.20 1.83 -14.62
N TYR A 188 -2.10 2.36 -13.79
CA TYR A 188 -2.54 1.67 -12.58
C TYR A 188 -3.16 0.30 -12.89
N THR A 189 -4.08 0.26 -13.86
CA THR A 189 -4.71 -1.01 -14.26
C THR A 189 -3.74 -1.97 -14.92
N LYS A 190 -2.75 -1.47 -15.68
CA LYS A 190 -1.63 -2.28 -16.20
C LYS A 190 -0.85 -2.92 -15.07
N PHE A 191 -0.45 -2.16 -14.04
CA PHE A 191 0.29 -2.67 -12.89
C PHE A 191 -0.51 -3.71 -12.09
N VAL A 192 -1.81 -3.48 -11.87
CA VAL A 192 -2.70 -4.47 -11.24
C VAL A 192 -2.78 -5.76 -12.07
N LYS A 193 -2.91 -5.66 -13.40
CA LYS A 193 -2.89 -6.84 -14.28
C LYS A 193 -1.56 -7.58 -14.23
N THR A 194 -0.43 -6.87 -14.16
CA THR A 194 0.90 -7.47 -14.00
C THR A 194 1.00 -8.23 -12.67
N LEU A 195 0.63 -7.61 -11.56
CA LEU A 195 0.59 -8.26 -10.24
C LEU A 195 -0.34 -9.48 -10.24
N TYR A 196 -1.50 -9.38 -10.89
CA TYR A 196 -2.43 -10.50 -11.05
C TYR A 196 -1.80 -11.65 -11.84
N GLY A 197 -1.11 -11.36 -12.95
CA GLY A 197 -0.35 -12.35 -13.72
C GLY A 197 0.77 -13.00 -12.89
N LEU A 198 1.32 -12.27 -11.93
CA LEU A 198 2.28 -12.78 -10.94
C LEU A 198 1.62 -13.52 -9.76
N GLY A 199 0.31 -13.77 -9.78
CA GLY A 199 -0.37 -14.59 -8.77
C GLY A 199 -1.14 -13.82 -7.71
N ALA A 200 -1.11 -12.48 -7.73
CA ALA A 200 -1.94 -11.68 -6.85
C ALA A 200 -3.43 -11.90 -7.13
N ARG A 201 -4.23 -12.06 -6.07
CA ARG A 201 -5.69 -12.15 -6.19
C ARG A 201 -6.46 -11.22 -5.26
N ARG A 202 -5.85 -10.73 -4.17
CA ARG A 202 -6.52 -9.87 -3.19
C ARG A 202 -5.82 -8.52 -3.13
N PHE A 203 -6.50 -7.48 -3.58
CA PHE A 203 -5.97 -6.12 -3.65
C PHE A 203 -6.64 -5.21 -2.62
N GLY A 204 -5.85 -4.56 -1.78
CA GLY A 204 -6.28 -3.40 -1.00
C GLY A 204 -5.87 -2.14 -1.75
N VAL A 205 -6.82 -1.37 -2.24
CA VAL A 205 -6.55 -0.12 -2.97
C VAL A 205 -6.85 1.04 -2.02
N ILE A 206 -5.84 1.81 -1.65
CA ILE A 206 -6.01 3.01 -0.85
C ILE A 206 -6.27 4.19 -1.78
N ASN A 207 -7.38 4.87 -1.55
CA ASN A 207 -7.74 6.07 -2.28
C ASN A 207 -6.77 7.22 -2.00
N VAL A 208 -6.65 8.14 -2.96
CA VAL A 208 -5.89 9.37 -2.77
C VAL A 208 -6.58 10.24 -1.72
N ALA A 209 -5.88 10.56 -0.64
CA ALA A 209 -6.43 11.41 0.41
C ALA A 209 -6.79 12.82 -0.13
N PRO A 210 -7.59 13.62 0.59
CA PRO A 210 -7.86 15.02 0.25
C PRO A 210 -6.57 15.88 0.30
N ILE A 211 -5.77 15.85 -0.77
CA ILE A 211 -4.43 16.45 -0.82
C ILE A 211 -4.42 17.97 -0.66
N GLY A 212 -5.53 18.65 -1.00
CA GLY A 212 -5.71 20.08 -0.77
C GLY A 212 -5.82 20.44 0.71
N CYS A 213 -6.14 19.48 1.58
CA CYS A 213 -6.15 19.66 3.03
C CYS A 213 -4.78 19.42 3.68
N ALA A 214 -3.80 18.89 2.94
CA ALA A 214 -2.44 18.75 3.46
C ALA A 214 -1.84 20.15 3.75
N PRO A 215 -0.90 20.27 4.70
CA PRO A 215 -0.27 21.55 5.03
C PRO A 215 0.30 22.28 3.79
N ALA A 216 0.92 21.56 2.86
CA ALA A 216 1.45 22.13 1.62
C ALA A 216 0.35 22.70 0.69
N GLY A 217 -0.83 22.05 0.63
CA GLY A 217 -1.98 22.55 -0.11
C GLY A 217 -2.56 23.81 0.52
N ARG A 218 -2.72 23.80 1.85
CA ARG A 218 -3.27 24.93 2.61
C ARG A 218 -2.35 26.16 2.62
N ALA A 219 -1.03 25.95 2.63
CA ALA A 219 -0.04 27.03 2.65
C ALA A 219 -0.06 27.95 1.42
N LYS A 220 -0.74 27.57 0.32
CA LYS A 220 -0.92 28.43 -0.85
C LYS A 220 -1.91 29.59 -0.62
N TYR A 221 -2.81 29.49 0.35
CA TYR A 221 -3.69 30.60 0.71
C TYR A 221 -2.93 31.58 1.60
N LEU A 222 -2.26 32.55 0.97
CA LEU A 222 -1.77 33.74 1.64
C LEU A 222 -3.00 34.44 2.25
N PHE A 223 -2.96 34.82 3.52
CA PHE A 223 -4.00 35.54 4.29
C PHE A 223 -5.04 34.70 5.06
N GLY A 224 -4.60 33.73 5.87
CA GLY A 224 -5.37 33.28 7.05
C GLY A 224 -6.63 32.46 6.77
N VAL A 225 -6.87 32.07 5.53
CA VAL A 225 -7.93 31.13 5.17
C VAL A 225 -7.39 29.72 5.40
N TRP A 226 -7.78 29.13 6.52
CA TRP A 226 -7.42 27.76 6.93
C TRP A 226 -8.15 26.67 6.11
N ASP A 227 -8.72 27.02 4.96
CA ASP A 227 -9.52 26.12 4.14
C ASP A 227 -8.63 25.20 3.29
N CYS A 228 -9.21 24.08 2.87
CA CYS A 228 -8.53 23.17 1.95
C CYS A 228 -8.53 23.72 0.53
N GLU A 229 -7.52 23.34 -0.26
CA GLU A 229 -7.49 23.65 -1.68
C GLU A 229 -8.47 22.74 -2.45
N HIS A 230 -9.61 23.32 -2.84
CA HIS A 230 -10.75 22.57 -3.36
C HIS A 230 -10.49 21.92 -4.73
N ILE A 231 -9.65 22.51 -5.58
CA ILE A 231 -9.37 21.96 -6.92
C ILE A 231 -8.57 20.65 -6.80
N SER A 232 -7.54 20.62 -5.95
CA SER A 232 -6.72 19.45 -5.67
C SER A 232 -7.54 18.35 -5.03
N ASN A 233 -8.42 18.70 -4.08
CA ASN A 233 -9.36 17.75 -3.48
C ASN A 233 -10.34 17.16 -4.51
N LYS A 234 -10.85 17.99 -5.42
CA LYS A 234 -11.71 17.54 -6.52
C LYS A 234 -10.94 16.60 -7.45
N LEU A 235 -9.69 16.92 -7.78
CA LEU A 235 -8.85 16.09 -8.63
C LEU A 235 -8.58 14.70 -8.01
N ALA A 236 -8.30 14.64 -6.71
CA ALA A 236 -8.13 13.36 -6.01
C ALA A 236 -9.43 12.54 -5.99
N ARG A 237 -10.55 13.14 -5.55
CA ARG A 237 -11.84 12.45 -5.41
C ARG A 237 -12.39 11.93 -6.75
N ASP A 238 -12.28 12.73 -7.80
CA ASP A 238 -12.80 12.35 -9.11
C ASP A 238 -11.92 11.23 -9.74
N PHE A 239 -10.60 11.25 -9.48
CA PHE A 239 -9.71 10.14 -9.84
C PHE A 239 -10.06 8.86 -9.06
N ASP A 240 -10.29 8.95 -7.75
CA ASP A 240 -10.67 7.78 -6.93
C ASP A 240 -11.97 7.13 -7.41
N SER A 241 -12.95 7.96 -7.81
CA SER A 241 -14.19 7.46 -8.41
C SER A 241 -13.92 6.67 -9.69
N ALA A 242 -13.10 7.23 -10.59
CA ALA A 242 -12.76 6.58 -11.85
C ALA A 242 -11.91 5.32 -11.64
N LEU A 243 -11.01 5.33 -10.66
CA LEU A 243 -10.21 4.17 -10.27
C LEU A 243 -11.10 3.06 -9.69
N GLY A 244 -12.10 3.40 -8.88
CA GLY A 244 -13.11 2.46 -8.39
C GLY A 244 -13.83 1.72 -9.52
N ASP A 245 -14.30 2.47 -10.53
CA ASP A 245 -14.93 1.89 -11.73
C ASP A 245 -13.97 1.01 -12.53
N ALA A 246 -12.71 1.43 -12.68
CA ALA A 246 -11.69 0.66 -13.37
C ALA A 246 -11.36 -0.66 -12.65
N MET A 247 -11.22 -0.62 -11.32
CA MET A 247 -10.99 -1.80 -10.49
C MET A 247 -12.19 -2.76 -10.50
N ALA A 248 -13.43 -2.23 -10.50
CA ALA A 248 -14.64 -3.03 -10.65
C ALA A 248 -14.64 -3.80 -11.98
N LYS A 249 -14.29 -3.13 -13.09
CA LYS A 249 -14.16 -3.76 -14.41
C LYS A 249 -13.08 -4.84 -14.42
N LEU A 250 -11.92 -4.59 -13.80
CA LEU A 250 -10.87 -5.59 -13.68
C LEU A 250 -11.35 -6.82 -12.92
N ALA A 251 -11.96 -6.64 -11.74
CA ALA A 251 -12.45 -7.75 -10.93
C ALA A 251 -13.53 -8.58 -11.64
N ALA A 252 -14.38 -7.97 -12.46
CA ALA A 252 -15.35 -8.68 -13.30
C ALA A 252 -14.68 -9.50 -14.42
N SER A 253 -13.52 -9.06 -14.91
CA SER A 253 -12.80 -9.71 -16.03
C SER A 253 -11.71 -10.70 -15.60
N LEU A 254 -11.26 -10.65 -14.34
CA LEU A 254 -10.12 -11.43 -13.84
C LEU A 254 -10.59 -12.45 -12.78
N PRO A 255 -10.67 -13.75 -13.14
CA PRO A 255 -11.21 -14.78 -12.25
C PRO A 255 -10.53 -14.84 -10.88
N GLY A 256 -11.35 -14.80 -9.81
CA GLY A 256 -10.86 -14.89 -8.44
C GLY A 256 -10.18 -13.62 -7.92
N MET A 257 -10.06 -12.56 -8.72
CA MET A 257 -9.64 -11.25 -8.23
C MET A 257 -10.69 -10.69 -7.27
N LYS A 258 -10.22 -10.25 -6.11
CA LYS A 258 -10.98 -9.51 -5.11
C LYS A 258 -10.25 -8.20 -4.87
N TYR A 259 -10.99 -7.12 -4.71
CA TYR A 259 -10.43 -5.85 -4.31
C TYR A 259 -11.33 -5.17 -3.28
N THR A 260 -10.74 -4.28 -2.49
CA THR A 260 -11.49 -3.39 -1.60
C THR A 260 -10.96 -1.98 -1.79
N PRO A 261 -11.79 -1.02 -2.23
CA PRO A 261 -11.43 0.39 -2.20
C PRO A 261 -11.47 0.88 -0.75
N TRP A 262 -10.37 1.44 -0.28
CA TRP A 262 -10.26 1.98 1.07
C TRP A 262 -10.53 3.48 1.00
N GLY A 263 -11.72 3.85 1.47
CA GLY A 263 -12.29 5.20 1.32
C GLY A 263 -13.80 5.23 1.05
N ALA A 264 -14.43 4.07 0.81
CA ALA A 264 -15.89 3.96 0.76
C ALA A 264 -16.50 4.29 2.15
N PRO A 265 -17.68 4.95 2.21
CA PRO A 265 -18.35 5.20 3.48
C PRO A 265 -18.54 3.89 4.25
N ILE A 266 -18.39 3.98 5.58
CA ILE A 266 -18.49 2.89 6.57
C ILE A 266 -19.70 1.94 6.34
N SER A 267 -20.72 2.37 5.59
CA SER A 267 -21.91 1.59 5.21
C SER A 267 -21.63 0.30 4.41
N TRP A 268 -20.50 0.18 3.70
CA TRP A 268 -20.21 -1.03 2.90
C TRP A 268 -19.66 -2.23 3.69
N TRP A 269 -19.27 -2.03 4.95
CA TRP A 269 -18.81 -3.11 5.83
C TRP A 269 -19.94 -3.96 6.42
N ASN A 270 -21.21 -3.62 6.14
CA ASN A 270 -22.41 -4.24 6.70
C ASN A 270 -23.23 -5.07 5.70
N THR A 271 -22.58 -5.73 4.73
CA THR A 271 -23.26 -6.69 3.84
C THR A 271 -22.64 -8.08 3.90
N THR A 272 -22.57 -8.64 5.11
CA THR A 272 -22.78 -10.08 5.29
C THR A 272 -24.11 -10.25 6.01
N PRO A 273 -25.07 -11.04 5.49
CA PRO A 273 -26.27 -11.38 6.22
C PRO A 273 -25.83 -12.16 7.46
N ARG A 274 -25.84 -11.52 8.64
CA ARG A 274 -25.91 -12.27 9.89
C ARG A 274 -27.25 -13.00 9.83
N THR A 275 -27.21 -14.29 9.54
CA THR A 275 -28.34 -15.19 9.81
C THR A 275 -28.67 -15.01 11.29
N ARG A 276 -29.75 -14.27 11.57
CA ARG A 276 -30.35 -14.21 12.89
C ARG A 276 -30.77 -15.64 13.23
N ARG A 277 -30.06 -16.30 14.15
CA ARG A 277 -30.66 -17.40 14.91
C ARG A 277 -31.91 -16.83 15.59
N PRO A 278 -33.08 -17.48 15.49
CA PRO A 278 -34.25 -17.08 16.26
C PRO A 278 -33.94 -17.31 17.75
N PRO A 279 -34.25 -16.35 18.64
CA PRO A 279 -34.18 -16.57 20.07
C PRO A 279 -35.41 -17.39 20.50
N GLY A 280 -35.21 -18.64 20.92
CA GLY A 280 -36.24 -19.37 21.66
C GLY A 280 -36.28 -20.87 21.41
N SER A 281 -35.41 -21.63 22.08
CA SER A 281 -35.76 -22.94 22.64
C SER A 281 -34.69 -23.32 23.66
N ARG A 282 -34.98 -23.02 24.94
CA ARG A 282 -34.35 -23.69 26.07
C ARG A 282 -34.98 -25.08 26.15
N LEU A 283 -34.15 -26.12 26.19
CA LEU A 283 -34.15 -27.21 27.17
C LEU A 283 -32.73 -27.77 27.21
#